data_AF-A0A956BZU2-F1
#
_entry.id   AF-A0A956BZU2-F1
#
_cell.length_a   1.000
_cell.length_b   1.000
_cell.length_c   1.000
_cell.angle_alpha   90.00
_cell.angle_beta   90.00
_cell.angle_gamma   90.00
#
_symmetry.space_group_name_H-M   'P 1'
#
loop_
_entity.id
_entity.type
_entity.pdbx_description
1 polymer ?
#
loop_
_entity_poly.entity_id
_entity_poly.type
_entity_poly.pdbx_seq_one_letter_code
_entity_poly.pdbx_strand_id
1 'polypeptide(L)'
;MRSLPSVTLPPKAALGLATAVLFGCGGGTPTGGRPPHVELQIQAGEEQIIDMRSGQRVAFHDMMASLRETRIVYLGERHDRADDHAIQYAILRDLMEGGGKVGIALEMFQHPYQG
;
A
#
# COMPACT_ATOMS: atom_id res chain seq x y z
N MET A 1 6.78 72.68 13.78
CA MET A 1 6.18 73.42 14.92
C MET A 1 4.83 72.81 15.24
N ARG A 2 4.54 72.68 16.54
CA ARG A 2 3.35 72.04 17.14
C ARG A 2 2.02 72.64 16.63
N SER A 3 1.01 71.79 16.45
CA SER A 3 -0.28 71.87 17.17
C SER A 3 -1.31 70.85 16.64
N LEU A 4 -1.79 69.98 17.53
CA LEU A 4 -3.20 69.51 17.58
C LEU A 4 -3.96 70.54 18.44
N PRO A 5 -5.31 70.72 18.40
CA PRO A 5 -6.35 69.68 18.31
C PRO A 5 -7.57 70.09 17.44
N SER A 6 -8.56 69.24 17.16
CA SER A 6 -9.68 68.97 18.07
C SER A 6 -10.66 67.98 17.46
N VAL A 7 -11.15 67.10 18.32
CA VAL A 7 -12.12 66.04 18.06
C VAL A 7 -13.51 66.63 17.96
N THR A 8 -14.27 66.23 16.94
CA THR A 8 -15.73 66.28 16.96
C THR A 8 -16.29 64.95 16.44
N LEU A 9 -17.09 64.29 17.27
CA LEU A 9 -17.81 63.05 16.97
C LEU A 9 -19.30 63.36 16.85
N PRO A 10 -19.98 63.06 15.74
CA PRO A 10 -21.43 62.96 15.69
C PRO A 10 -21.92 61.50 15.81
N PRO A 11 -23.22 61.31 16.11
CA PRO A 11 -23.70 60.29 17.03
C PRO A 11 -23.93 58.91 16.40
N LYS A 12 -23.89 57.93 17.29
CA LYS A 12 -24.29 56.52 17.15
C LYS A 12 -25.43 56.32 16.14
N ALA A 13 -25.17 55.62 15.05
CA ALA A 13 -26.22 55.10 14.17
C ALA A 13 -26.03 53.59 13.98
N ALA A 14 -26.99 52.87 14.56
CA ALA A 14 -27.45 51.54 14.19
C ALA A 14 -26.42 50.39 14.15
N LEU A 15 -26.38 49.69 15.28
CA LEU A 15 -26.21 48.25 15.38
C LEU A 15 -27.06 47.52 14.32
N GLY A 16 -26.45 47.20 13.18
CA GLY A 16 -27.00 46.27 12.19
C GLY A 16 -26.36 44.90 12.40
N LEU A 17 -26.98 44.06 13.23
CA LEU A 17 -26.60 42.65 13.36
C LEU A 17 -27.01 41.92 12.06
N ALA A 18 -26.12 41.92 11.07
CA ALA A 18 -26.29 41.10 9.86
C ALA A 18 -25.90 39.65 10.21
N THR A 19 -26.90 38.85 10.56
CA THR A 19 -26.74 37.40 10.73
C THR A 19 -26.44 36.77 9.38
N ALA A 20 -25.16 36.53 9.10
CA ALA A 20 -24.73 35.78 7.92
C ALA A 20 -25.06 34.29 8.13
N VAL A 21 -26.18 33.82 7.57
CA VAL A 21 -26.49 32.39 7.50
C VAL A 21 -25.67 31.78 6.37
N LEU A 22 -24.51 31.22 6.72
CA LEU A 22 -23.69 30.43 5.80
C LEU A 22 -24.24 29.00 5.74
N PHE A 23 -25.01 28.69 4.71
CA PHE A 23 -25.31 27.31 4.33
C PHE A 23 -24.07 26.69 3.67
N GLY A 24 -23.21 26.08 4.49
CA GLY A 24 -22.11 25.25 4.01
C GLY A 24 -22.60 23.84 3.69
N CYS A 25 -22.65 23.47 2.40
CA CYS A 25 -22.77 22.07 1.99
C CYS A 25 -21.39 21.38 2.16
N GLY A 26 -21.20 20.68 3.28
CA GLY A 26 -20.04 19.82 3.51
C GLY A 26 -20.17 18.50 2.74
N GLY A 27 -19.77 18.49 1.47
CA GLY A 27 -19.53 17.26 0.72
C GLY A 27 -18.25 16.60 1.24
N GLY A 28 -18.36 15.74 2.25
CA GLY A 28 -17.24 14.93 2.71
C GLY A 28 -16.81 13.98 1.59
N THR A 29 -15.67 14.26 0.96
CA THR A 29 -14.96 13.26 0.16
C THR A 29 -14.68 12.08 1.08
N PRO A 30 -15.15 10.86 0.80
CA PRO A 30 -14.68 9.70 1.52
C PRO A 30 -13.19 9.59 1.20
N THR A 31 -12.35 10.00 2.14
CA THR A 31 -10.95 9.62 2.17
C THR A 31 -10.95 8.13 2.45
N GLY A 32 -11.15 7.34 1.40
CA GLY A 32 -10.90 5.91 1.40
C GLY A 32 -9.43 5.73 1.66
N GLY A 33 -9.05 5.77 2.95
CA GLY A 33 -7.71 5.45 3.38
C GLY A 33 -7.38 4.09 2.82
N ARG A 34 -6.33 4.02 2.01
CA ARG A 34 -5.72 2.77 1.58
C ARG A 34 -5.54 1.93 2.86
N PRO A 35 -6.14 0.72 2.94
CA PRO A 35 -6.02 -0.10 4.14
C PRO A 35 -4.53 -0.29 4.43
N PRO A 36 -4.14 -0.40 5.70
CA PRO A 36 -2.74 -0.51 6.06
C PRO A 36 -2.07 -1.61 5.23
N HIS A 37 -1.13 -1.15 4.39
CA HIS A 37 0.04 -1.89 3.93
C HIS A 37 0.64 -2.64 5.12
N VAL A 38 0.27 -3.89 5.38
CA VAL A 38 1.18 -4.76 6.13
C VAL A 38 2.35 -4.98 5.17
N GLU A 39 3.34 -4.09 5.24
CA GLU A 39 4.65 -4.34 4.65
C GLU A 39 5.21 -5.51 5.45
N LEU A 40 5.03 -6.73 4.94
CA LEU A 40 5.71 -7.88 5.48
C LEU A 40 7.19 -7.59 5.29
N GLN A 41 7.86 -7.15 6.35
CA GLN A 41 9.31 -7.00 6.35
C GLN A 41 9.91 -8.39 6.37
N ILE A 42 10.03 -8.97 5.18
CA ILE A 42 10.90 -10.12 4.95
C ILE A 42 12.28 -9.63 5.33
N GLN A 43 12.78 -10.02 6.50
CA GLN A 43 14.21 -9.91 6.77
C GLN A 43 14.89 -11.00 5.93
N ALA A 44 15.01 -10.73 4.63
CA ALA A 44 15.84 -11.52 3.75
C ALA A 44 17.25 -11.47 4.34
N GLY A 45 17.70 -12.56 4.94
CA GLY A 45 18.88 -12.49 5.79
C GLY A 45 19.37 -13.82 6.33
N GLU A 46 18.48 -14.80 6.51
CA GLU A 46 18.86 -16.13 7.02
C GLU A 46 18.39 -17.28 6.10
N GLU A 47 17.56 -17.02 5.09
CA GLU A 47 17.04 -18.09 4.23
C GLU A 47 18.15 -18.63 3.30
N GLN A 48 18.38 -19.94 3.37
CA GLN A 48 19.30 -20.62 2.47
C GLN A 48 18.51 -21.22 1.30
N ILE A 49 18.74 -20.71 0.10
CA ILE A 49 18.15 -21.26 -1.12
C ILE A 49 19.14 -22.26 -1.69
N ILE A 50 18.72 -23.52 -1.81
CA ILE A 50 19.53 -24.61 -2.33
C ILE A 50 18.96 -25.05 -3.67
N ASP A 51 19.79 -25.05 -4.71
CA ASP A 51 19.45 -25.74 -5.95
C ASP A 51 19.58 -27.24 -5.72
N MET A 52 18.44 -27.94 -5.73
CA MET A 52 18.39 -29.38 -5.48
C MET A 52 19.10 -30.24 -6.53
N ARG A 53 19.38 -29.70 -7.73
CA ARG A 53 20.14 -30.41 -8.77
C ARG A 53 21.64 -30.45 -8.45
N SER A 54 22.20 -29.32 -8.05
CA SER A 54 23.63 -29.14 -7.80
C SER A 54 24.02 -29.26 -6.32
N GLY A 55 23.05 -29.17 -5.41
CA GLY A 55 23.24 -29.08 -3.97
C GLY A 55 23.87 -27.77 -3.52
N GLN A 56 24.03 -26.79 -4.41
CA GLN A 56 24.70 -25.53 -4.12
C GLN A 56 23.72 -24.50 -3.56
N ARG A 57 24.25 -23.61 -2.72
CA ARG A 57 23.55 -22.39 -2.33
C ARG A 57 23.47 -21.45 -3.54
N VAL A 58 22.30 -20.88 -3.76
CA VAL A 58 22.07 -19.86 -4.80
C VAL A 58 21.52 -18.60 -4.14
N ALA A 59 21.81 -17.43 -4.71
CA ALA A 59 21.21 -16.20 -4.23
C ALA A 59 19.75 -16.12 -4.71
N PHE A 60 18.92 -15.36 -3.98
CA PHE A 60 17.52 -15.14 -4.35
C PHE A 60 17.39 -14.58 -5.78
N HIS A 61 18.25 -13.63 -6.16
CA HIS A 61 18.21 -13.03 -7.49
C HIS A 61 18.48 -14.04 -8.63
N ASP A 62 19.39 -15.01 -8.40
CA ASP A 62 19.72 -16.04 -9.39
C ASP A 62 18.55 -17.02 -9.56
N MET A 63 17.93 -17.41 -8.44
CA MET A 63 16.70 -18.20 -8.46
C MET A 63 15.59 -17.46 -9.22
N MET A 64 15.37 -16.17 -8.93
CA MET A 64 14.33 -15.38 -9.61
C MET A 64 14.60 -15.23 -11.11
N ALA A 65 15.84 -15.08 -11.54
CA ALA A 65 16.19 -15.06 -12.97
C ALA A 65 15.71 -16.33 -13.68
N SER A 66 15.92 -17.51 -13.06
CA SER A 66 15.43 -18.80 -13.58
C SER A 66 13.90 -18.90 -13.55
N LEU A 67 13.25 -18.45 -12.47
CA LEU A 67 11.79 -18.48 -12.35
C LEU A 67 11.10 -17.58 -13.38
N ARG A 68 11.69 -16.44 -13.76
CA ARG A 68 11.12 -15.52 -14.78
C ARG A 68 11.05 -16.15 -16.17
N GLU A 69 11.91 -17.10 -16.48
CA GLU A 69 11.90 -17.87 -17.74
C GLU A 69 11.00 -19.11 -17.66
N THR A 70 10.51 -19.46 -16.46
CA THR A 70 9.75 -20.67 -16.21
C THR A 70 8.26 -20.43 -16.42
N ARG A 71 7.63 -21.26 -17.28
CA ARG A 71 6.19 -21.16 -17.60
C ARG A 71 5.29 -21.51 -16.41
N ILE A 72 5.65 -22.52 -15.62
CA ILE A 72 4.87 -23.01 -14.49
C ILE A 72 5.81 -23.28 -13.31
N VAL A 73 5.54 -22.62 -12.18
CA VAL A 73 6.28 -22.77 -10.93
C VAL A 73 5.35 -23.38 -9.90
N TYR A 74 5.76 -24.51 -9.31
CA TYR A 74 5.08 -25.09 -8.15
C TYR A 74 5.73 -24.57 -6.88
N LEU A 75 4.92 -24.06 -5.95
CA LEU A 75 5.38 -23.50 -4.70
C LEU A 75 4.70 -24.25 -3.55
N GLY A 76 5.48 -25.07 -2.84
CA GLY A 76 5.01 -25.81 -1.68
C GLY A 76 5.09 -24.97 -0.40
N GLU A 77 4.23 -25.27 0.56
CA GLU A 77 4.22 -24.68 1.90
C GLU A 77 3.89 -25.73 2.95
N ARG A 78 4.18 -25.42 4.21
CA ARG A 78 3.44 -26.00 5.33
C ARG A 78 2.43 -24.96 5.80
N HIS A 79 1.15 -25.32 5.73
CA HIS A 79 0.05 -24.46 6.12
C HIS A 79 0.27 -23.84 7.50
N ASP A 80 -0.09 -22.56 7.63
CA ASP A 80 0.05 -21.70 8.81
C ASP A 80 1.48 -21.29 9.20
N ARG A 81 2.51 -21.59 8.38
CA ARG A 81 3.85 -21.03 8.58
C ARG A 81 3.95 -19.63 7.99
N ALA A 82 4.06 -18.64 8.87
CA ALA A 82 4.26 -17.24 8.46
C ALA A 82 5.48 -17.06 7.54
N ASP A 83 6.59 -17.73 7.81
CA ASP A 83 7.81 -17.65 6.98
C ASP A 83 7.57 -18.15 5.55
N ASP A 84 6.77 -19.21 5.38
CA ASP A 84 6.47 -19.78 4.06
C ASP A 84 5.63 -18.77 3.27
N HIS A 85 4.60 -18.18 3.90
CA HIS A 85 3.78 -17.13 3.28
C HIS A 85 4.60 -15.87 2.92
N ALA A 86 5.59 -15.55 3.76
CA ALA A 86 6.50 -14.43 3.58
C ALA A 86 7.34 -14.60 2.30
N ILE A 87 7.93 -15.80 2.12
CA ILE A 87 8.71 -16.14 0.92
C ILE A 87 7.82 -16.17 -0.33
N GLN A 88 6.62 -16.73 -0.24
CA GLN A 88 5.66 -16.72 -1.35
C GLN A 88 5.33 -15.31 -1.82
N TYR A 89 5.08 -14.40 -0.87
CA TYR A 89 4.84 -12.99 -1.18
C TYR A 89 6.04 -12.35 -1.86
N ALA A 90 7.27 -12.60 -1.39
CA ALA A 90 8.49 -12.06 -1.99
C ALA A 90 8.66 -12.52 -3.45
N ILE A 91 8.46 -13.82 -3.72
CA ILE A 91 8.54 -14.40 -5.08
C ILE A 91 7.49 -13.77 -5.98
N LEU A 92 6.23 -13.73 -5.53
CA LEU A 92 5.12 -13.20 -6.31
C LEU A 92 5.32 -11.71 -6.62
N ARG A 93 5.73 -10.91 -5.63
CA ARG A 93 6.01 -9.48 -5.81
C ARG A 93 7.09 -9.27 -6.88
N ASP A 94 8.20 -9.99 -6.79
CA ASP A 94 9.32 -9.88 -7.75
C ASP A 94 8.89 -10.25 -9.18
N LEU A 95 8.06 -11.30 -9.35
CA LEU A 95 7.49 -11.68 -10.66
C LEU A 95 6.56 -10.61 -11.24
N MET A 96 5.70 -10.02 -10.40
CA MET A 96 4.76 -8.98 -10.81
C MET A 96 5.47 -7.66 -11.15
N GLU A 97 6.44 -7.24 -10.35
CA GLU A 97 7.23 -6.01 -10.57
C GLU A 97 8.06 -6.08 -11.85
N GLY A 98 8.46 -7.28 -12.29
CA GLY A 98 9.11 -7.49 -13.58
C GLY A 98 8.17 -7.37 -14.80
N GLY A 99 6.92 -6.96 -14.62
CA GLY A 99 5.94 -6.82 -15.70
C GLY A 99 5.34 -8.15 -16.19
N GLY A 100 5.53 -9.23 -15.43
CA GLY A 100 4.98 -10.54 -15.76
C GLY A 100 3.46 -10.56 -15.64
N LYS A 101 2.78 -11.17 -16.62
CA LYS A 101 1.38 -11.57 -16.49
C LYS A 101 1.32 -12.86 -15.67
N VAL A 102 1.27 -12.72 -14.35
CA VAL A 102 1.27 -13.86 -13.42
C VAL A 102 -0.16 -14.33 -13.16
N GLY A 103 -0.44 -15.60 -13.42
CA GLY A 103 -1.62 -16.29 -12.91
C GLY A 103 -1.24 -17.10 -11.67
N ILE A 104 -2.08 -17.05 -10.63
CA ILE A 104 -1.86 -17.79 -9.38
C ILE A 104 -2.95 -18.84 -9.26
N ALA A 105 -2.54 -20.10 -9.14
CA ALA A 105 -3.41 -21.19 -8.73
C ALA A 105 -3.18 -21.46 -7.24
N LEU A 106 -4.24 -21.57 -6.47
CA LEU A 106 -4.19 -21.81 -5.03
C LEU A 106 -4.94 -23.10 -4.72
N GLU A 107 -4.30 -24.01 -3.99
CA GLU A 107 -4.87 -25.31 -3.60
C GLU A 107 -6.26 -25.19 -2.92
N MET A 108 -6.45 -24.13 -2.15
CA MET A 108 -7.64 -23.82 -1.35
C MET A 108 -8.85 -23.42 -2.20
N PHE A 109 -8.63 -23.01 -3.47
CA PHE A 109 -9.71 -22.65 -4.38
C PHE A 109 -9.96 -23.79 -5.37
N GLN A 110 -11.09 -24.47 -5.18
CA GLN A 110 -11.50 -25.52 -6.10
C GLN A 110 -11.98 -24.91 -7.43
N HIS A 111 -11.71 -25.62 -8.53
CA HIS A 111 -12.12 -25.23 -9.87
C HIS A 111 -13.58 -24.79 -10.03
N PRO A 112 -14.58 -25.41 -9.35
CA PRO A 112 -15.98 -24.98 -9.46
C PRO A 112 -16.24 -23.52 -9.01
N TYR A 113 -15.34 -22.91 -8.25
CA TYR A 113 -15.48 -21.56 -7.71
C TYR A 113 -14.69 -20.49 -8.49
N GLN A 114 -14.11 -20.81 -9.64
CA GLN A 114 -13.22 -19.93 -10.41
C GLN A 114 -13.89 -19.31 -11.66
N GLY A 115 -15.16 -18.88 -11.56
CA GLY A 115 -15.97 -18.34 -12.66
C GLY A 115 -16.11 -16.82 -12.64
#